data_AF-A0A7S2QIC7-F1
#
_entry.id   AF-A0A7S2QIC7-F1
#
_cell.length_a   1.000
_cell.length_b   1.000
_cell.length_c   1.000
_cell.angle_alpha   90.00
_cell.angle_beta   90.00
_cell.angle_gamma   90.00
#
_symmetry.space_group_name_H-M   'P 1'
#
loop_
_entity.id
_entity.type
_entity.pdbx_description
1 polymer ?
#
loop_
_entity_poly.entity_id
_entity_poly.type
_entity_poly.pdbx_seq_one_letter_code
_entity_poly.pdbx_strand_id
1 'polypeptide(L)'
;MPASDGGDPLVEAFIIAATLMGLKLLVVHVWTVRARCQHDDEAQPEDKTNRGFQLISKVVGAVLAHGPMSKPPELVERLAKNAAENEPFFMLVTLALIRAPAGTGRFGMSNEELANIVYAFVALRFVHAFFFLLAIQPFRTLTWLVSAGVMITKAVVALDLATAADPLAAACIITAAVLQLKLILIHVWTVRARC
;
A
#
# COMPACT_ATOMS: atom_id res chain seq x y z
N MET A 1 -27.71 -30.40 -1.22
CA MET A 1 -26.69 -29.89 -0.29
C MET A 1 -26.96 -28.41 -0.11
N PRO A 2 -27.29 -27.92 1.09
CA PRO A 2 -27.36 -26.48 1.31
C PRO A 2 -25.97 -25.89 1.03
N ALA A 3 -25.91 -24.84 0.21
CA ALA A 3 -24.68 -24.10 -0.03
C ALA A 3 -24.14 -23.64 1.32
N SER A 4 -22.87 -23.93 1.61
CA SER A 4 -22.20 -23.39 2.78
C SER A 4 -22.34 -21.87 2.76
N ASP A 5 -22.66 -21.26 3.92
CA ASP A 5 -22.66 -19.82 4.21
C ASP A 5 -21.28 -19.14 4.02
N GLY A 6 -20.45 -19.64 3.11
CA GLY A 6 -19.18 -19.04 2.74
C GLY A 6 -19.44 -17.69 2.09
N GLY A 7 -19.06 -16.61 2.78
CA GLY A 7 -19.12 -15.27 2.22
C GLY A 7 -18.33 -15.17 0.91
N ASP A 8 -18.60 -14.13 0.12
CA ASP A 8 -17.87 -13.88 -1.12
C ASP A 8 -16.35 -13.82 -0.84
N PRO A 9 -15.54 -14.74 -1.40
CA PRO A 9 -14.12 -14.83 -1.06
C PRO A 9 -13.34 -13.55 -1.43
N LEU A 10 -13.81 -12.79 -2.43
CA LEU A 10 -13.19 -11.51 -2.79
C LEU A 10 -13.49 -10.43 -1.74
N VAL A 11 -14.69 -10.44 -1.16
CA VAL A 11 -15.08 -9.53 -0.07
C VAL A 11 -14.29 -9.85 1.19
N GLU A 12 -14.19 -11.13 1.55
CA GLU A 12 -13.36 -11.58 2.68
C GLU A 12 -11.90 -11.16 2.51
N ALA A 13 -11.31 -11.43 1.34
CA ALA A 13 -9.95 -11.03 1.03
C ALA A 13 -9.75 -9.51 1.10
N PHE A 14 -10.72 -8.72 0.65
CA PHE A 14 -10.67 -7.26 0.76
C PHE A 14 -10.68 -6.79 2.21
N ILE A 15 -11.54 -7.34 3.07
CA ILE A 15 -11.60 -6.98 4.49
C ILE A 15 -10.25 -7.29 5.16
N ILE A 16 -9.74 -8.52 4.97
CA ILE A 16 -8.44 -8.93 5.52
C ILE A 16 -7.33 -8.02 5.01
N ALA A 17 -7.29 -7.74 3.71
CA ALA A 17 -6.29 -6.85 3.11
C ALA A 17 -6.39 -5.42 3.68
N ALA A 18 -7.59 -4.85 3.79
CA ALA A 18 -7.81 -3.51 4.33
C ALA A 18 -7.30 -3.41 5.78
N THR A 19 -7.64 -4.40 6.61
CA THR A 19 -7.21 -4.47 8.00
C THR A 19 -5.69 -4.60 8.11
N LEU A 20 -5.08 -5.53 7.38
CA LEU A 20 -3.64 -5.77 7.46
C LEU A 20 -2.83 -4.58 6.93
N MET A 21 -3.25 -3.98 5.81
CA MET A 21 -2.57 -2.84 5.23
C MET A 21 -2.77 -1.57 6.06
N GLY A 22 -3.96 -1.37 6.62
CA GLY A 22 -4.23 -0.31 7.59
C GLY A 22 -3.35 -0.43 8.84
N LEU A 23 -3.27 -1.64 9.42
CA LEU A 23 -2.40 -1.90 10.57
C LEU A 23 -0.93 -1.68 10.22
N LYS A 24 -0.48 -2.14 9.04
CA LYS A 24 0.87 -1.88 8.55
C LYS A 24 1.16 -0.38 8.46
N LEU A 25 0.25 0.42 7.90
CA LEU A 25 0.41 1.88 7.80
C LEU A 25 0.49 2.54 9.18
N LEU A 26 -0.33 2.11 10.13
CA LEU A 26 -0.26 2.57 11.51
C LEU A 26 1.10 2.25 12.14
N VAL A 27 1.59 1.02 11.97
CA VAL A 27 2.91 0.61 12.47
C VAL A 27 4.02 1.44 11.83
N VAL A 28 3.99 1.65 10.52
CA VAL A 28 4.97 2.49 9.82
C VAL A 28 4.92 3.93 10.33
N HIS A 29 3.72 4.48 10.56
CA HIS A 29 3.56 5.84 11.09
C HIS A 29 4.13 5.98 12.51
N VAL A 30 3.79 5.07 13.41
CA VAL A 30 4.34 5.02 14.77
C VAL A 30 5.87 4.87 14.73
N TRP A 31 6.39 4.05 13.81
CA TRP A 31 7.83 3.91 13.61
C TRP A 31 8.46 5.22 13.12
N THR A 32 7.85 5.93 12.16
CA THR A 32 8.36 7.24 11.71
C THR A 32 8.43 8.25 12.85
N VAL A 33 7.38 8.34 13.67
CA VAL A 33 7.36 9.22 14.86
C VAL A 33 8.47 8.83 15.84
N ARG A 34 8.60 7.53 16.13
CA ARG A 34 9.68 7.00 16.96
C ARG A 34 11.06 7.36 16.42
N ALA A 35 11.28 7.23 15.11
CA ALA A 35 12.55 7.55 14.48
C ALA A 35 12.88 9.02 14.61
N ARG A 36 11.92 9.90 14.32
CA ARG A 36 12.08 11.35 14.50
C ARG A 36 12.43 11.72 15.94
N CYS A 37 11.73 11.16 16.93
CA CYS A 37 12.06 11.39 18.34
C CYS A 37 13.46 10.88 18.74
N GLN A 38 13.92 9.75 18.19
CA GLN A 38 15.24 9.20 18.50
C GLN A 38 16.40 9.94 17.81
N HIS A 39 16.14 10.52 16.63
CA HIS A 39 17.14 11.22 15.82
C HIS A 39 17.09 12.75 15.99
N ASP A 40 16.22 13.27 16.87
CA ASP A 40 15.95 14.71 17.04
C ASP A 40 15.64 15.41 15.70
N ASP A 41 14.94 14.69 14.83
CA ASP A 41 14.55 15.13 13.50
C ASP A 41 13.10 15.59 13.52
N GLU A 42 12.85 16.79 13.01
CA GLU A 42 11.58 17.48 13.16
C GLU A 42 10.75 17.44 11.89
N ALA A 43 9.44 17.36 12.06
CA ALA A 43 8.53 17.41 10.93
C ALA A 43 8.49 18.81 10.32
N GLN A 44 8.38 19.80 11.21
CA GLN A 44 8.07 21.17 10.88
C GLN A 44 8.74 22.12 11.89
N PRO A 45 9.09 23.35 11.48
CA PRO A 45 9.73 24.31 12.40
C PRO A 45 8.85 24.69 13.60
N GLU A 46 7.52 24.60 13.47
CA GLU A 46 6.57 24.85 14.57
C GLU A 46 6.65 23.82 15.71
N ASP A 47 7.21 22.63 15.47
CA ASP A 47 7.40 21.61 16.50
C ASP A 47 8.32 22.13 17.62
N LYS A 48 9.23 23.06 17.30
CA LYS A 48 10.10 23.77 18.26
C LYS A 48 9.48 25.00 18.88
N THR A 49 8.50 25.65 18.25
CA THR A 49 8.00 26.93 18.75
C THR A 49 6.83 26.75 19.70
N ASN A 50 6.07 25.66 19.55
CA ASN A 50 4.91 25.38 20.39
C ASN A 50 5.30 24.60 21.65
N ARG A 51 5.30 25.28 22.81
CA ARG A 51 5.59 24.65 24.13
C ARG A 51 4.68 23.46 24.45
N GLY A 52 3.41 23.49 24.06
CA GLY A 52 2.47 22.39 24.28
C GLY A 52 2.87 21.16 23.46
N PHE A 53 3.26 21.38 22.20
CA PHE A 53 3.75 20.31 21.33
C PHE A 53 5.07 19.73 21.83
N GLN A 54 6.01 20.57 22.30
CA GLN A 54 7.25 20.08 22.90
C GLN A 54 7.03 19.16 24.10
N LEU A 55 6.07 19.49 24.98
CA LEU A 55 5.75 18.66 26.14
C LEU A 55 5.20 17.31 25.70
N ILE A 56 4.25 17.31 24.76
CA ILE A 56 3.67 16.09 24.20
C ILE A 56 4.75 15.26 23.50
N SER A 57 5.59 15.87 22.67
CA SER A 57 6.69 15.22 21.96
C SER A 57 7.69 14.59 22.93
N LYS A 58 8.00 15.22 24.07
CA LYS A 58 8.86 14.62 25.11
C LYS A 58 8.22 13.41 25.77
N VAL A 59 6.93 13.45 26.08
CA VAL A 59 6.21 12.32 26.68
C VAL A 59 6.09 11.17 25.67
N VAL A 60 5.68 11.47 24.44
CA VAL A 60 5.57 10.51 23.34
C VAL A 60 6.94 9.92 23.02
N GLY A 61 7.98 10.74 22.98
CA GLY A 61 9.37 10.31 22.85
C GLY A 61 9.79 9.40 24.00
N ALA A 62 9.51 9.74 25.25
CA ALA A 62 9.87 8.88 26.38
C ALA A 62 9.19 7.49 26.31
N VAL A 63 7.96 7.42 25.81
CA VAL A 63 7.21 6.17 25.67
C VAL A 63 7.60 5.38 24.41
N LEU A 64 7.69 6.04 23.26
CA LEU A 64 7.90 5.39 21.96
C LEU A 64 9.38 5.27 21.57
N ALA A 65 10.22 6.23 21.96
CA ALA A 65 11.65 6.26 21.62
C ALA A 65 12.50 5.36 22.52
N HIS A 66 11.91 4.68 23.50
CA HIS A 66 12.61 3.69 24.30
C HIS A 66 13.07 2.49 23.45
N GLY A 67 14.20 1.89 23.80
CA GLY A 67 14.77 0.72 23.12
C GLY A 67 15.85 1.06 22.07
N PRO A 68 16.20 0.10 21.19
CA PRO A 68 17.31 0.26 20.25
C PRO A 68 17.04 1.39 19.26
N MET A 69 18.12 2.02 18.78
CA MET A 69 18.05 3.05 17.76
C MET A 69 17.35 2.51 16.51
N SER A 70 16.33 3.23 16.09
CA SER A 70 15.58 2.97 14.87
C SER A 70 16.38 3.34 13.63
N LYS A 71 15.88 2.89 12.47
CA LYS A 71 16.38 3.32 11.17
C LYS A 71 16.20 4.84 10.99
N PRO A 72 17.02 5.49 10.15
CA PRO A 72 16.91 6.92 9.89
C PRO A 72 15.48 7.33 9.49
N PRO A 73 14.96 8.47 9.96
CA PRO A 73 13.60 8.93 9.66
C PRO A 73 13.30 8.97 8.16
N GLU A 74 14.27 9.42 7.35
CA GLU A 74 14.11 9.55 5.90
C GLU A 74 13.89 8.19 5.22
N LEU A 75 14.45 7.12 5.77
CA LEU A 75 14.23 5.77 5.28
C LEU A 75 12.80 5.31 5.56
N VAL A 76 12.33 5.50 6.79
CA VAL A 76 10.97 5.09 7.20
C VAL A 76 9.91 5.93 6.49
N GLU A 77 10.17 7.22 6.29
CA GLU A 77 9.31 8.10 5.49
C GLU A 77 9.21 7.67 4.03
N ARG A 78 10.32 7.25 3.41
CA ARG A 78 10.27 6.75 2.03
C ARG A 78 9.45 5.48 1.92
N LEU A 79 9.49 4.61 2.94
CA LEU A 79 8.61 3.45 3.02
C LEU A 79 7.14 3.88 3.14
N ALA A 80 6.84 4.85 4.02
CA ALA A 80 5.49 5.40 4.20
C ALA A 80 4.93 6.01 2.91
N LYS A 81 5.74 6.82 2.22
CA LYS A 81 5.41 7.41 0.91
C LYS A 81 5.12 6.31 -0.12
N ASN A 82 5.99 5.30 -0.21
CA ASN A 82 5.75 4.18 -1.13
C ASN A 82 4.45 3.41 -0.81
N ALA A 83 4.12 3.25 0.48
CA ALA A 83 2.87 2.62 0.89
C ALA A 83 1.66 3.47 0.48
N ALA A 84 1.68 4.78 0.75
CA ALA A 84 0.62 5.72 0.38
C ALA A 84 0.41 5.82 -1.13
N GLU A 85 1.47 5.67 -1.93
CA GLU A 85 1.42 5.75 -3.40
C GLU A 85 0.87 4.49 -4.08
N ASN A 86 0.82 3.34 -3.41
CA ASN A 86 0.48 2.06 -4.06
C ASN A 86 -0.75 1.38 -3.43
N GLU A 87 -0.83 1.40 -2.10
CA GLU A 87 -1.77 0.55 -1.35
C GLU A 87 -3.21 1.05 -1.44
N PRO A 88 -3.51 2.36 -1.29
CA PRO A 88 -4.87 2.87 -1.46
C PRO A 88 -5.45 2.60 -2.85
N PHE A 89 -4.65 2.73 -3.90
CA PHE A 89 -5.10 2.48 -5.27
C PHE A 89 -5.45 1.01 -5.49
N PHE A 90 -4.67 0.08 -4.95
CA PHE A 90 -4.99 -1.34 -5.03
C PHE A 90 -6.31 -1.65 -4.30
N MET A 91 -6.52 -1.08 -3.12
CA MET A 91 -7.77 -1.26 -2.37
C MET A 91 -8.97 -0.70 -3.15
N LEU A 92 -8.81 0.47 -3.78
CA LEU A 92 -9.86 1.10 -4.57
C LEU A 92 -10.23 0.27 -5.80
N VAL A 93 -9.26 -0.28 -6.53
CA VAL A 93 -9.52 -1.20 -7.66
C VAL A 93 -10.20 -2.50 -7.18
N THR A 94 -9.82 -3.01 -6.01
CA THR A 94 -10.49 -4.17 -5.40
C THR A 94 -11.96 -3.88 -5.09
N LEU A 95 -12.24 -2.72 -4.51
CA LEU A 95 -13.60 -2.32 -4.18
C LEU A 95 -14.47 -2.18 -5.43
N ALA A 96 -13.90 -1.67 -6.52
CA ALA A 96 -14.60 -1.59 -7.81
C ALA A 96 -14.97 -2.99 -8.34
N LEU A 97 -14.07 -3.98 -8.23
CA LEU A 97 -14.35 -5.36 -8.61
C LEU A 97 -15.42 -6.04 -7.75
N ILE A 98 -15.49 -5.70 -6.46
CA ILE A 98 -16.54 -6.19 -5.53
C ILE A 98 -17.91 -5.63 -5.89
N ARG A 99 -17.97 -4.34 -6.25
CA ARG A 99 -19.22 -3.64 -6.61
C ARG A 99 -19.76 -4.03 -7.99
N ALA A 100 -18.96 -4.78 -8.75
CA ALA A 100 -19.32 -5.30 -10.04
C ALA A 100 -20.53 -6.25 -9.98
N PRO A 101 -21.48 -6.17 -10.94
CA PRO A 101 -22.44 -7.23 -11.14
C PRO A 101 -21.75 -8.58 -11.36
N ALA A 102 -22.22 -9.63 -10.70
CA ALA A 102 -21.74 -10.98 -10.97
C ALA A 102 -22.08 -11.38 -12.42
N GLY A 103 -21.11 -11.98 -13.14
CA GLY A 103 -21.33 -12.49 -14.50
C GLY A 103 -21.01 -11.52 -15.64
N THR A 104 -20.52 -10.31 -15.37
CA THR A 104 -20.00 -9.39 -16.40
C THR A 104 -18.48 -9.28 -16.33
N GLY A 105 -17.82 -9.17 -17.49
CA GLY A 105 -16.40 -8.89 -17.73
C GLY A 105 -15.44 -9.02 -16.54
N ARG A 106 -14.64 -10.08 -16.52
CA ARG A 106 -13.49 -10.28 -15.61
C ARG A 106 -12.38 -11.10 -16.28
N PHE A 107 -12.33 -11.09 -17.62
CA PHE A 107 -11.58 -12.09 -18.40
C PHE A 107 -11.83 -13.56 -17.96
N GLY A 108 -13.02 -13.85 -17.42
CA GLY A 108 -13.37 -15.19 -16.91
C GLY A 108 -12.79 -15.55 -15.53
N MET A 109 -12.13 -14.62 -14.82
CA MET A 109 -11.62 -14.91 -13.47
C MET A 109 -12.76 -15.01 -12.45
N SER A 110 -12.69 -16.06 -11.64
CA SER A 110 -13.54 -16.29 -10.47
C SER A 110 -13.19 -15.34 -9.31
N ASN A 111 -14.11 -15.19 -8.35
CA ASN A 111 -13.85 -14.42 -7.13
C ASN A 111 -12.71 -15.04 -6.28
N GLU A 112 -12.54 -16.36 -6.33
CA GLU A 112 -11.44 -17.06 -5.65
C GLU A 112 -10.07 -16.69 -6.24
N GLU A 113 -9.95 -16.66 -7.56
CA GLU A 113 -8.72 -16.23 -8.24
C GLU A 113 -8.40 -14.76 -7.94
N LEU A 114 -9.42 -13.89 -7.95
CA LEU A 114 -9.26 -12.48 -7.59
C LEU A 114 -8.86 -12.30 -6.11
N ALA A 115 -9.39 -13.12 -5.21
CA ALA A 115 -9.00 -13.16 -3.80
C ALA A 115 -7.54 -13.57 -3.64
N ASN A 116 -7.08 -14.59 -4.38
CA ASN A 116 -5.66 -15.00 -4.37
C ASN A 116 -4.73 -13.87 -4.84
N ILE A 117 -5.15 -13.10 -5.85
CA ILE A 117 -4.41 -11.91 -6.31
C ILE A 117 -4.35 -10.83 -5.21
N VAL A 118 -5.43 -10.63 -4.44
CA VAL A 118 -5.42 -9.74 -3.25
C VAL A 118 -4.40 -10.21 -2.22
N TYR A 119 -4.45 -11.47 -1.83
CA TYR A 119 -3.52 -12.02 -0.83
C TYR A 119 -2.07 -11.95 -1.29
N ALA A 120 -1.80 -12.26 -2.57
CA ALA A 120 -0.48 -12.15 -3.15
C ALA A 120 0.05 -10.70 -3.09
N PHE A 121 -0.78 -9.71 -3.41
CA PHE A 121 -0.41 -8.30 -3.29
C PHE A 121 -0.04 -7.94 -1.84
N VAL A 122 -0.91 -8.27 -0.89
CA VAL A 122 -0.67 -7.98 0.54
C VAL A 122 0.66 -8.60 0.98
N ALA A 123 0.86 -9.90 0.73
CA ALA A 123 2.09 -10.60 1.07
C ALA A 123 3.33 -9.91 0.47
N LEU A 124 3.30 -9.60 -0.83
CA LEU A 124 4.39 -8.90 -1.51
C LEU A 124 4.68 -7.53 -0.90
N ARG A 125 3.65 -6.78 -0.48
CA ARG A 125 3.81 -5.45 0.15
C ARG A 125 4.40 -5.53 1.55
N PHE A 126 4.14 -6.60 2.31
CA PHE A 126 4.81 -6.87 3.59
C PHE A 126 6.27 -7.27 3.38
N VAL A 127 6.53 -8.20 2.45
CA VAL A 127 7.89 -8.64 2.10
C VAL A 127 8.71 -7.46 1.54
N HIS A 128 8.11 -6.61 0.71
CA HIS A 128 8.74 -5.40 0.21
C HIS A 128 9.14 -4.45 1.35
N ALA A 129 8.22 -4.18 2.29
CA ALA A 129 8.51 -3.33 3.44
C ALA A 129 9.66 -3.89 4.29
N PHE A 130 9.70 -5.21 4.49
CA PHE A 130 10.79 -5.87 5.19
C PHE A 130 12.14 -5.67 4.48
N PHE A 131 12.24 -5.98 3.18
CA PHE A 131 13.47 -5.72 2.42
C PHE A 131 13.83 -4.24 2.32
N PHE A 132 12.84 -3.36 2.36
CA PHE A 132 13.04 -1.91 2.39
C PHE A 132 13.76 -1.49 3.66
N LEU A 133 13.27 -1.93 4.82
CA LEU A 133 13.84 -1.59 6.13
C LEU A 133 15.23 -2.21 6.36
N LEU A 134 15.47 -3.39 5.77
CA LEU A 134 16.78 -4.05 5.81
C LEU A 134 17.75 -3.56 4.71
N ALA A 135 17.30 -2.69 3.81
CA ALA A 135 18.07 -2.19 2.67
C ALA A 135 18.65 -3.30 1.77
N ILE A 136 17.94 -4.44 1.64
CA ILE A 136 18.43 -5.60 0.87
C ILE A 136 18.04 -5.45 -0.61
N GLN A 137 19.05 -5.24 -1.45
CA GLN A 137 18.94 -5.30 -2.90
C GLN A 137 19.38 -6.68 -3.42
N PRO A 138 18.83 -7.17 -4.56
CA PRO A 138 17.84 -6.54 -5.43
C PRO A 138 16.38 -6.79 -4.98
N PHE A 139 16.18 -7.53 -3.88
CA PHE A 139 14.86 -8.02 -3.47
C PHE A 139 13.85 -6.91 -3.18
N ARG A 140 14.30 -5.76 -2.66
CA ARG A 140 13.42 -4.58 -2.51
C ARG A 140 12.83 -4.15 -3.86
N THR A 141 13.65 -4.05 -4.90
CA THR A 141 13.18 -3.66 -6.24
C THR A 141 12.32 -4.74 -6.87
N LEU A 142 12.71 -6.02 -6.76
CA LEU A 142 11.95 -7.13 -7.34
C LEU A 142 10.55 -7.25 -6.73
N THR A 143 10.45 -7.22 -5.39
CA THR A 143 9.15 -7.30 -4.70
C THR A 143 8.24 -6.11 -5.02
N TRP A 144 8.82 -4.93 -5.19
CA TRP A 144 8.08 -3.76 -5.66
C TRP A 144 7.54 -3.97 -7.08
N LEU A 145 8.39 -4.40 -8.01
CA LEU A 145 8.01 -4.61 -9.41
C LEU A 145 6.92 -5.69 -9.56
N VAL A 146 7.05 -6.80 -8.85
CA VAL A 146 6.04 -7.88 -8.85
C VAL A 146 4.72 -7.36 -8.27
N SER A 147 4.75 -6.60 -7.16
CA SER A 147 3.53 -6.01 -6.59
C SER A 147 2.85 -5.01 -7.54
N ALA A 148 3.64 -4.25 -8.31
CA ALA A 148 3.12 -3.33 -9.33
C ALA A 148 2.49 -4.10 -10.51
N GLY A 149 3.09 -5.22 -10.92
CA GLY A 149 2.51 -6.12 -11.91
C GLY A 149 1.16 -6.67 -11.48
N VAL A 150 1.05 -7.13 -10.23
CA VAL A 150 -0.21 -7.61 -9.64
C VAL A 150 -1.30 -6.53 -9.65
N MET A 151 -0.94 -5.28 -9.32
CA MET A 151 -1.85 -4.14 -9.41
C MET A 151 -2.32 -3.87 -10.85
N ILE A 152 -1.40 -3.91 -11.83
CA ILE A 152 -1.75 -3.72 -13.25
C ILE A 152 -2.69 -4.82 -13.73
N THR A 153 -2.38 -6.10 -13.46
CA THR A 153 -3.24 -7.23 -13.83
C THR A 153 -4.65 -7.02 -13.30
N LYS A 154 -4.77 -6.64 -12.03
CA LYS A 154 -6.06 -6.40 -11.40
C LYS A 154 -6.80 -5.20 -12.00
N ALA A 155 -6.09 -4.11 -12.31
CA ALA A 155 -6.68 -2.95 -12.96
C ALA A 155 -7.18 -3.26 -14.37
N VAL A 156 -6.45 -4.09 -15.14
CA VAL A 156 -6.89 -4.57 -16.45
C VAL A 156 -8.16 -5.40 -16.34
N VAL A 157 -8.22 -6.33 -15.37
CA VAL A 157 -9.44 -7.12 -15.11
C VAL A 157 -10.61 -6.23 -14.70
N ALA A 158 -10.36 -5.20 -13.90
CA ALA A 158 -11.38 -4.25 -13.51
C ALA A 158 -11.81 -3.32 -14.67
N LEU A 159 -10.94 -3.06 -15.65
CA LEU A 159 -11.26 -2.22 -16.79
C LEU A 159 -12.20 -2.91 -17.78
N ASP A 160 -11.98 -4.21 -18.04
CA ASP A 160 -12.88 -5.07 -18.83
C ASP A 160 -14.33 -4.99 -18.32
N LEU A 161 -14.47 -4.96 -16.99
CA LEU A 161 -15.74 -4.77 -16.31
C LEU A 161 -16.31 -3.35 -16.47
N ALA A 162 -15.49 -2.33 -16.22
CA ALA A 162 -15.99 -0.97 -16.04
C ALA A 162 -16.44 -0.34 -17.37
N THR A 163 -15.82 -0.73 -18.49
CA THR A 163 -16.31 -0.36 -19.82
C THR A 163 -17.69 -0.93 -20.14
N ALA A 164 -18.14 -1.96 -19.43
CA ALA A 164 -19.43 -2.61 -19.64
C ALA A 164 -20.56 -2.15 -18.70
N ALA A 165 -20.25 -1.47 -17.58
CA ALA A 165 -21.22 -1.29 -16.49
C ALA A 165 -21.35 0.14 -15.92
N ASP A 166 -20.26 0.86 -15.67
CA ASP A 166 -20.31 2.18 -14.99
C ASP A 166 -19.12 3.08 -15.39
N PRO A 167 -19.36 4.25 -16.03
CA PRO A 167 -18.30 5.17 -16.43
C PRO A 167 -17.54 5.79 -15.26
N LEU A 168 -18.13 5.95 -14.07
CA LEU A 168 -17.44 6.51 -12.91
C LEU A 168 -16.42 5.51 -12.35
N ALA A 169 -16.83 4.25 -12.18
CA ALA A 169 -15.92 3.17 -11.81
C ALA A 169 -14.77 3.04 -12.83
N ALA A 170 -15.07 3.16 -14.13
CA ALA A 170 -14.06 3.12 -15.19
C ALA A 170 -13.04 4.24 -15.04
N ALA A 171 -13.49 5.48 -14.81
CA ALA A 171 -12.60 6.63 -14.60
C ALA A 171 -11.69 6.43 -13.38
N CYS A 172 -12.22 5.90 -12.28
CA CYS A 172 -11.45 5.59 -11.07
C CYS A 172 -10.37 4.53 -11.32
N ILE A 173 -10.71 3.44 -12.02
CA ILE A 173 -9.77 2.36 -12.37
C ILE A 173 -8.70 2.86 -13.33
N ILE A 174 -9.07 3.59 -14.38
CA ILE A 174 -8.14 4.18 -15.35
C ILE A 174 -7.17 5.12 -14.63
N THR A 175 -7.68 5.99 -13.74
CA THR A 175 -6.84 6.90 -12.96
C THR A 175 -5.84 6.14 -12.10
N ALA A 176 -6.27 5.10 -11.38
CA ALA A 176 -5.39 4.26 -10.57
C ALA A 176 -4.32 3.56 -11.43
N ALA A 177 -4.69 3.02 -12.58
CA ALA A 177 -3.76 2.35 -13.51
C ALA A 177 -2.73 3.32 -14.10
N VAL A 178 -3.17 4.50 -14.54
CA VAL A 178 -2.30 5.55 -15.11
C VAL A 178 -1.33 6.09 -14.07
N LEU A 179 -1.78 6.31 -12.83
CA LEU A 179 -0.91 6.71 -11.72
C LEU A 179 0.15 5.64 -11.45
N GLN A 180 -0.25 4.35 -11.45
CA GLN A 180 0.70 3.26 -11.25
C GLN A 180 1.73 3.16 -12.40
N LEU A 181 1.28 3.31 -13.65
CA LEU A 181 2.18 3.34 -14.81
C LEU A 181 3.17 4.51 -14.73
N LYS A 182 2.71 5.69 -14.33
CA LYS A 182 3.56 6.86 -14.08
C LYS A 182 4.65 6.54 -13.04
N LEU A 183 4.29 5.89 -11.93
CA LEU A 183 5.26 5.50 -10.90
C LEU A 183 6.30 4.51 -11.44
N ILE A 184 5.90 3.55 -12.27
CA ILE A 184 6.81 2.62 -12.95
C ILE A 184 7.80 3.35 -13.85
N LEU A 185 7.30 4.26 -14.69
CA LEU A 185 8.16 5.02 -15.61
C LEU A 185 9.16 5.90 -14.87
N ILE A 186 8.73 6.58 -13.79
CA ILE A 186 9.63 7.36 -12.93
C ILE A 186 10.69 6.46 -12.29
N HIS A 187 10.31 5.27 -11.81
CA HIS A 187 11.27 4.34 -11.21
C HIS A 187 12.32 3.89 -12.24
N VAL A 188 11.90 3.47 -13.43
CA VAL A 188 12.82 3.05 -14.50
C VAL A 188 13.74 4.20 -14.92
N TRP A 189 13.21 5.40 -15.09
CA TRP A 189 13.99 6.59 -15.45
C TRP A 189 15.03 6.95 -14.38
N THR A 190 14.61 6.98 -13.11
CA THR A 190 15.49 7.33 -11.98
C THR A 190 16.58 6.29 -11.72
N VAL A 191 16.32 4.99 -11.98
CA VAL A 191 17.34 3.95 -11.95
C VAL A 191 18.34 4.16 -13.10
N ARG A 192 17.85 4.38 -14.33
CA ARG A 192 18.70 4.62 -15.49
C ARG A 192 19.60 5.85 -15.33
N ALA A 193 19.09 6.94 -14.76
CA ALA A 193 19.86 8.17 -14.54
C ALA A 193 21.00 8.03 -13.51
N ARG A 194 21.07 6.91 -12.78
CA ARG A 194 22.11 6.63 -11.78
C ARG A 194 23.16 5.62 -12.27
N CYS A 195 22.97 5.05 -13.45
CA CYS A 195 23.91 4.15 -14.12
C CYS A 195 24.66 4.92 -15.21
#